data_AF-A0A3B0X2E6-F1
#
_entry.id   AF-A0A3B0X2E6-F1
#
_cell.length_a   1.000
_cell.length_b   1.000
_cell.length_c   1.000
_cell.angle_alpha   90.00
_cell.angle_beta   90.00
_cell.angle_gamma   90.00
#
_symmetry.space_group_name_H-M   'P 1'
#
loop_
_entity.id
_entity.type
_entity.pdbx_description
1 polymer ?
#
loop_
_entity_poly.entity_id
_entity_poly.type
_entity_poly.pdbx_seq_one_letter_code
_entity_poly.pdbx_strand_id
1 'polypeptide(L)'
;MAKKFYVVWQGRVPGIYRDWNSCKQQIDKFSGAKYKSFLSLQEAETAFKTGRSSVAGGGENSKPTSSKSTVKGVKTYTASEIAKMPINVKIYTDGGCDPNPGKAGSGMAVYRNDALESLWYGGYNPAGTNNTAELNALNQAFMLAKTESELGQSVAIFCDSKYAIQCITQWAIGWQKKGWTKTGGEIKNLSLIQEMFERHQEIKDKVQVLHVNGHVGVEGNELADRMSMLAIQRKE
;
A
#
# COMPACT_ATOMS: atom_id res chain seq x y z
N MET A 1 -21.78 -15.94 15.81
CA MET A 1 -20.92 -14.79 15.47
C MET A 1 -20.42 -14.15 16.75
N ALA A 2 -19.11 -14.02 16.94
CA ALA A 2 -18.55 -13.40 18.15
C ALA A 2 -18.87 -11.89 18.16
N LYS A 3 -19.48 -11.40 19.24
CA LYS A 3 -19.76 -9.97 19.43
C LYS A 3 -18.44 -9.25 19.68
N LYS A 4 -18.06 -8.33 18.80
CA LYS A 4 -16.86 -7.47 18.94
C LYS A 4 -17.26 -6.08 19.45
N PHE A 5 -16.36 -5.45 20.19
CA PHE A 5 -16.48 -4.06 20.64
C PHE A 5 -15.47 -3.20 19.88
N TYR A 6 -15.83 -1.98 19.52
CA TYR A 6 -14.99 -1.09 18.72
C TYR A 6 -14.73 0.21 19.47
N VAL A 7 -13.48 0.50 19.76
CA VAL A 7 -13.06 1.74 20.42
C VAL A 7 -12.66 2.74 19.35
N VAL A 8 -13.21 3.95 19.40
CA VAL A 8 -12.81 5.08 18.57
C VAL A 8 -12.18 6.13 19.48
N TRP A 9 -10.88 6.36 19.34
CA TRP A 9 -10.15 7.43 20.04
C TRP A 9 -10.18 8.74 19.27
N GLN A 10 -10.21 8.65 17.93
CA GLN A 10 -10.25 9.80 17.04
C GLN A 10 -11.22 9.48 15.90
N GLY A 11 -12.23 10.31 15.72
CA GLY A 11 -13.35 10.12 14.80
C GLY A 11 -14.38 11.23 15.02
N ARG A 12 -15.52 11.17 14.34
CA ARG A 12 -16.63 12.13 14.52
C ARG A 12 -17.10 12.16 15.97
N VAL A 13 -17.38 11.00 16.56
CA VAL A 13 -17.71 10.83 17.98
C VAL A 13 -16.83 9.74 18.60
N PRO A 14 -15.81 10.10 19.41
CA PRO A 14 -15.01 9.13 20.16
C PRO A 14 -15.86 8.38 21.19
N GLY A 15 -15.67 7.07 21.30
CA GLY A 15 -16.48 6.21 22.17
C GLY A 15 -16.27 4.72 21.93
N ILE A 16 -17.05 3.89 22.62
CA ILE A 16 -17.04 2.43 22.47
C ILE A 16 -18.36 1.99 21.83
N TYR A 17 -18.27 1.33 20.68
CA TYR A 17 -19.40 0.86 19.88
C TYR A 17 -19.51 -0.67 19.95
N ARG A 18 -20.74 -1.19 19.97
CA ARG A 18 -21.02 -2.64 20.06
C ARG A 18 -21.28 -3.30 18.70
N ASP A 19 -21.26 -2.50 17.64
CA ASP A 19 -21.50 -2.92 16.28
C ASP A 19 -20.59 -2.16 15.30
N TRP A 20 -20.27 -2.80 14.19
CA TRP A 20 -19.36 -2.23 13.19
C TRP A 20 -19.97 -1.06 12.44
N ASN A 21 -21.28 -1.06 12.18
CA ASN A 21 -21.93 -0.02 11.38
C ASN A 21 -21.89 1.33 12.11
N SER A 22 -22.18 1.36 13.41
CA SER A 22 -22.08 2.55 14.24
C SER A 22 -20.63 3.04 14.36
N CYS A 23 -19.66 2.13 14.52
CA CYS A 23 -18.24 2.47 14.51
C CYS A 23 -17.81 3.08 13.17
N LYS A 24 -18.18 2.44 12.05
CA LYS A 24 -17.86 2.86 10.69
C LYS A 24 -18.36 4.27 10.42
N GLN A 25 -19.58 4.61 10.85
CA GLN A 25 -20.12 5.97 10.73
C GLN A 25 -19.26 7.03 11.44
N GLN A 26 -18.43 6.68 12.43
CA GLN A 26 -17.56 7.66 13.10
C GLN A 26 -16.21 7.86 12.44
N ILE A 27 -15.74 6.86 11.70
CA ILE A 27 -14.38 6.82 11.15
C ILE A 27 -14.35 6.95 9.62
N ASP A 28 -15.46 6.62 8.96
CA ASP A 28 -15.55 6.62 7.51
C ASP A 28 -15.37 8.03 6.95
N LYS A 29 -14.35 8.20 6.09
CA LYS A 29 -13.92 9.49 5.53
C LYS A 29 -13.51 10.54 6.58
N PHE A 30 -13.18 10.13 7.81
CA PHE A 30 -12.64 11.03 8.84
C PHE A 30 -11.11 11.01 8.82
N SER A 31 -10.49 12.13 8.44
CA SER A 31 -9.03 12.26 8.38
C SER A 31 -8.42 12.13 9.78
N GLY A 32 -7.49 11.19 9.95
CA GLY A 32 -6.86 10.92 11.25
C GLY A 32 -7.67 10.03 12.19
N ALA A 33 -8.65 9.26 11.67
CA ALA A 33 -9.41 8.34 12.50
C ALA A 33 -8.50 7.30 13.19
N LYS A 34 -8.68 7.10 14.50
CA LYS A 34 -7.98 6.09 15.30
C LYS A 34 -9.02 5.22 15.99
N TYR A 35 -9.05 3.94 15.63
CA TYR A 35 -9.98 2.98 16.19
C TYR A 35 -9.37 1.57 16.27
N LYS A 36 -9.93 0.70 17.10
CA LYS A 36 -9.53 -0.71 17.23
C LYS A 36 -10.68 -1.57 17.74
N SER A 37 -10.75 -2.82 17.31
CA SER A 37 -11.74 -3.80 17.79
C SER A 37 -11.16 -4.69 18.90
N PHE A 38 -12.01 -5.05 19.87
CA PHE A 38 -11.73 -5.92 21.02
C PHE A 38 -12.78 -7.02 21.14
N LEU A 39 -12.41 -8.12 21.78
CA LEU A 39 -13.30 -9.27 21.96
C LEU A 39 -14.13 -9.17 23.25
N SER A 40 -13.69 -8.38 24.23
CA SER A 40 -14.43 -8.11 25.46
C SER A 40 -14.69 -6.62 25.68
N LEU A 41 -15.78 -6.31 26.39
CA LEU A 41 -16.12 -4.94 26.80
C LEU A 41 -15.07 -4.35 27.74
N GLN A 42 -14.53 -5.17 28.65
CA GLN A 42 -13.53 -4.76 29.63
C GLN A 42 -12.21 -4.32 28.98
N GLU A 43 -11.76 -5.03 27.93
CA GLU A 43 -10.58 -4.64 27.15
C GLU A 43 -10.83 -3.32 26.40
N ALA A 44 -12.02 -3.16 25.81
CA ALA A 44 -12.41 -1.93 25.11
C ALA A 44 -12.42 -0.71 26.05
N GLU A 45 -12.97 -0.86 27.25
CA GLU A 45 -13.00 0.21 28.27
C GLU A 45 -11.60 0.60 28.74
N THR A 46 -10.74 -0.39 29.01
CA THR A 46 -9.36 -0.15 29.41
C THR A 46 -8.60 0.60 28.32
N ALA A 47 -8.76 0.18 27.07
CA ALA A 47 -8.10 0.80 25.93
C ALA A 47 -8.63 2.23 25.65
N PHE A 48 -9.93 2.48 25.86
CA PHE A 48 -10.51 3.82 25.74
C PHE A 48 -9.98 4.77 26.83
N LYS A 49 -9.85 4.30 28.08
CA LYS A 49 -9.28 5.09 29.19
C LYS A 49 -7.80 5.42 28.97
N THR A 50 -6.98 4.44 28.61
CA THR A 50 -5.54 4.66 28.37
C THR A 50 -5.28 5.59 27.19
N GLY A 51 -6.09 5.52 26.14
CA GLY A 51 -6.00 6.44 25.00
C GLY A 51 -6.50 7.87 25.29
N ARG A 52 -7.21 8.10 26.40
CA ARG A 52 -7.65 9.43 26.85
C ARG A 52 -6.59 10.13 27.72
N SER A 53 -5.78 9.35 28.46
CA SER A 53 -4.72 9.88 29.33
C SER A 53 -3.53 10.50 28.59
N SER A 54 -3.39 10.29 27.28
CA SER A 54 -2.36 10.96 26.45
C SER A 54 -2.79 12.34 25.93
N VAL A 55 -3.98 12.83 26.30
CA VAL A 55 -4.54 14.10 25.77
C VAL A 55 -4.83 15.14 26.88
N ALA A 56 -4.59 14.83 28.16
CA ALA A 56 -4.81 15.77 29.26
C ALA A 56 -3.54 15.97 30.10
N GLY A 57 -2.80 17.06 29.82
CA GLY A 57 -1.67 17.50 30.65
C GLY A 57 -0.76 18.50 29.91
N GLY A 58 -1.14 19.77 29.90
CA GLY A 58 -0.26 20.87 29.48
C GLY A 58 0.68 21.30 30.61
N GLY A 59 1.91 21.70 30.28
CA GLY A 59 2.89 22.25 31.23
C GLY A 59 4.30 22.35 30.64
N GLU A 60 4.61 23.53 30.11
CA GLU A 60 5.91 24.22 29.91
C GLU A 60 7.27 23.50 29.77
N ASN A 61 7.98 23.98 28.72
CA ASN A 61 9.42 24.19 28.62
C ASN A 61 10.39 23.02 28.91
N SER A 62 10.74 22.30 27.84
CA SER A 62 12.14 21.93 27.59
C SER A 62 12.30 21.66 26.09
N LYS A 63 13.21 22.37 25.42
CA LYS A 63 13.75 21.92 24.13
C LYS A 63 14.34 20.51 24.32
N PRO A 64 14.13 19.60 23.37
CA PRO A 64 15.24 18.80 22.93
C PRO A 64 15.39 18.96 21.41
N THR A 65 16.49 19.60 21.03
CA THR A 65 17.20 19.30 19.79
C THR A 65 17.26 17.78 19.60
N SER A 66 16.43 17.28 18.69
CA SER A 66 16.65 15.99 18.06
C SER A 66 16.17 16.09 16.62
N SER A 67 17.14 16.04 15.73
CA SER A 67 16.98 15.86 14.29
C SER A 67 16.13 14.62 14.01
N LYS A 68 14.81 14.80 13.93
CA LYS A 68 13.92 13.75 13.40
C LYS A 68 13.96 13.82 11.88
N SER A 69 14.76 12.93 11.31
CA SER A 69 14.56 12.38 9.97
C SER A 69 13.08 12.07 9.78
N THR A 70 12.38 12.93 9.04
CA THR A 70 11.00 12.72 8.61
C THR A 70 10.99 11.63 7.54
N VAL A 71 10.67 10.40 7.92
CA VAL A 71 10.15 9.43 6.93
C VAL A 71 8.79 9.96 6.49
N LYS A 72 8.76 10.72 5.39
CA LYS A 72 7.51 11.15 4.74
C LYS A 72 6.73 9.89 4.39
N GLY A 73 5.49 9.78 4.89
CA GLY A 73 4.58 8.71 4.47
C GLY A 73 4.31 8.77 2.96
N VAL A 74 3.98 7.64 2.36
CA VAL A 74 3.65 7.56 0.92
C VAL A 74 2.30 8.27 0.68
N LYS A 75 2.31 9.36 -0.10
CA LYS A 75 1.08 10.07 -0.50
C LYS A 75 0.20 9.13 -1.32
N THR A 76 -1.09 9.10 -1.01
CA THR A 76 -2.11 8.36 -1.76
C THR A 76 -2.85 9.30 -2.70
N TYR A 77 -3.09 8.86 -3.93
CA TYR A 77 -3.77 9.64 -4.97
C TYR A 77 -5.16 9.09 -5.26
N THR A 78 -6.11 10.01 -5.46
CA THR A 78 -7.49 9.70 -5.88
C THR A 78 -7.60 9.64 -7.40
N ALA A 79 -8.66 8.99 -7.92
CA ALA A 79 -8.96 9.00 -9.36
C ALA A 79 -8.98 10.41 -9.96
N SER A 80 -9.56 11.38 -9.23
CA SER A 80 -9.65 12.78 -9.67
C SER A 80 -8.30 13.51 -9.75
N GLU A 81 -7.34 13.15 -8.89
CA GLU A 81 -5.98 13.70 -8.96
C GLU A 81 -5.21 13.07 -10.11
N ILE A 82 -5.35 11.75 -10.33
CA ILE A 82 -4.67 11.00 -11.39
C ILE A 82 -5.13 11.46 -12.78
N ALA A 83 -6.44 11.71 -12.93
CA ALA A 83 -7.00 12.22 -14.19
C ALA A 83 -6.41 13.58 -14.61
N LYS A 84 -5.92 14.38 -13.65
CA LYS A 84 -5.33 15.71 -13.91
C LYS A 84 -3.82 15.65 -14.13
N MET A 85 -3.19 14.48 -13.98
CA MET A 85 -1.75 14.35 -14.19
C MET A 85 -1.43 14.36 -15.68
N PRO A 86 -0.49 15.22 -16.14
CA PRO A 86 -0.04 15.25 -17.53
C PRO A 86 0.94 14.10 -17.80
N ILE A 87 0.46 12.86 -17.71
CA ILE A 87 1.24 11.62 -17.86
C ILE A 87 0.64 10.80 -19.00
N ASN A 88 1.45 10.47 -20.00
CA ASN A 88 1.03 9.75 -21.19
C ASN A 88 0.75 8.28 -20.89
N VAL A 89 1.64 7.62 -20.12
CA VAL A 89 1.53 6.19 -19.81
C VAL A 89 1.26 6.00 -18.32
N LYS A 90 0.07 5.50 -17.98
CA LYS A 90 -0.36 5.21 -16.61
C LYS A 90 -0.46 3.71 -16.44
N ILE A 91 0.38 3.15 -15.58
CA ILE A 91 0.45 1.70 -15.32
C ILE A 91 -0.11 1.47 -13.92
N TYR A 92 -1.12 0.61 -13.78
CA TYR A 92 -1.73 0.26 -12.51
C TYR A 92 -1.36 -1.19 -12.17
N THR A 93 -1.03 -1.46 -10.92
CA THR A 93 -0.63 -2.81 -10.47
C THR A 93 -1.33 -3.18 -9.19
N ASP A 94 -1.69 -4.46 -9.08
CA ASP A 94 -2.28 -5.06 -7.90
C ASP A 94 -1.85 -6.54 -7.82
N GLY A 95 -1.75 -7.07 -6.61
CA GLY A 95 -1.41 -8.46 -6.33
C GLY A 95 -2.34 -9.07 -5.30
N GLY A 96 -3.00 -10.16 -5.68
CA GLY A 96 -3.97 -10.85 -4.82
C GLY A 96 -3.47 -12.18 -4.30
N CYS A 97 -3.93 -12.59 -3.12
CA CYS A 97 -3.67 -13.91 -2.54
C CYS A 97 -4.81 -14.40 -1.64
N ASP A 98 -5.37 -15.58 -1.93
CA ASP A 98 -6.44 -16.20 -1.13
C ASP A 98 -6.31 -17.74 -1.03
N PRO A 99 -6.24 -18.32 0.19
CA PRO A 99 -5.94 -17.66 1.46
C PRO A 99 -4.53 -17.05 1.46
N ASN A 100 -4.13 -16.31 2.50
CA ASN A 100 -2.79 -15.71 2.61
C ASN A 100 -2.02 -16.26 3.84
N PRO A 101 -1.01 -17.13 3.67
CA PRO A 101 -0.45 -17.65 2.41
C PRO A 101 -1.37 -18.62 1.67
N GLY A 102 -1.22 -18.71 0.34
CA GLY A 102 -2.04 -19.56 -0.52
C GLY A 102 -1.86 -19.24 -2.00
N LYS A 103 -2.92 -19.38 -2.80
CA LYS A 103 -2.84 -19.09 -4.23
C LYS A 103 -2.70 -17.58 -4.42
N ALA A 104 -1.67 -17.17 -5.14
CA ALA A 104 -1.35 -15.77 -5.38
C ALA A 104 -1.22 -15.52 -6.87
N GLY A 105 -1.53 -14.30 -7.32
CA GLY A 105 -1.44 -13.88 -8.71
C GLY A 105 -1.30 -12.37 -8.81
N SER A 106 -0.75 -11.90 -9.93
CA SER A 106 -0.39 -10.49 -10.15
C SER A 106 -1.17 -9.96 -11.35
N GLY A 107 -1.54 -8.68 -11.29
CA GLY A 107 -2.29 -8.02 -12.35
C GLY A 107 -1.77 -6.62 -12.65
N MET A 108 -1.90 -6.23 -13.91
CA MET A 108 -1.52 -4.90 -14.37
C MET A 108 -2.50 -4.40 -15.44
N ALA A 109 -2.83 -3.10 -15.39
CA ALA A 109 -3.57 -2.41 -16.42
C ALA A 109 -2.77 -1.21 -16.92
N VAL A 110 -2.70 -1.04 -18.25
CA VAL A 110 -1.90 0.01 -18.89
C VAL A 110 -2.82 0.92 -19.68
N TYR A 111 -2.73 2.21 -19.41
CA TYR A 111 -3.40 3.25 -20.15
C TYR A 111 -2.38 4.10 -20.90
N ARG A 112 -2.68 4.43 -22.17
CA ARG A 112 -1.96 5.43 -22.96
C ARG A 112 -2.89 6.56 -23.33
N ASN A 113 -2.50 7.80 -23.05
CA ASN A 113 -3.29 8.99 -23.34
C ASN A 113 -4.75 8.85 -22.84
N ASP A 114 -4.90 8.35 -21.61
CA ASP A 114 -6.18 8.09 -20.92
C ASP A 114 -7.10 7.03 -21.55
N ALA A 115 -6.63 6.29 -22.56
CA ALA A 115 -7.31 5.12 -23.09
C ALA A 115 -6.68 3.82 -22.58
N LEU A 116 -7.50 2.83 -22.24
CA LEU A 116 -7.02 1.49 -21.88
C LEU A 116 -6.33 0.88 -23.11
N GLU A 117 -5.05 0.55 -22.97
CA GLU A 117 -4.21 -0.01 -24.03
C GLU A 117 -4.12 -1.53 -23.89
N SER A 118 -3.74 -1.99 -22.70
CA SER A 118 -3.48 -3.41 -22.46
C SER A 118 -3.72 -3.82 -21.01
N LEU A 119 -3.96 -5.11 -20.85
CA LEU A 119 -4.08 -5.79 -19.57
C LEU A 119 -3.06 -6.91 -19.54
N TRP A 120 -2.48 -7.13 -18.37
CA TRP A 120 -1.58 -8.24 -18.11
C TRP A 120 -1.97 -8.92 -16.81
N TYR A 121 -1.88 -10.24 -16.81
CA TYR A 121 -2.02 -11.07 -15.64
C TYR A 121 -0.95 -12.17 -15.68
N GLY A 122 -0.48 -12.59 -14.51
CA GLY A 122 0.50 -13.66 -14.42
C GLY A 122 1.08 -13.83 -13.02
N GLY A 123 2.17 -14.60 -12.94
CA GLY A 123 2.90 -14.76 -11.69
C GLY A 123 2.15 -15.61 -10.68
N TYR A 124 1.32 -16.54 -11.16
CA TYR A 124 0.65 -17.51 -10.31
C TYR A 124 1.64 -18.25 -9.43
N ASN A 125 1.36 -18.24 -8.12
CA ASN A 125 2.08 -19.05 -7.16
C ASN A 125 1.06 -19.82 -6.30
N PRO A 126 1.07 -21.17 -6.32
CA PRO A 126 0.13 -21.97 -5.52
C PRO A 126 0.31 -21.82 -4.00
N ALA A 127 1.47 -21.32 -3.55
CA ALA A 127 1.83 -21.11 -2.15
C ALA A 127 2.53 -19.75 -1.94
N GLY A 128 2.00 -18.70 -2.56
CA GLY A 128 2.47 -17.33 -2.43
C GLY A 128 1.88 -16.59 -1.23
N THR A 129 2.17 -15.30 -1.17
CA THR A 129 1.57 -14.35 -0.21
C THR A 129 1.10 -13.12 -0.96
N ASN A 130 0.21 -12.33 -0.36
CA ASN A 130 -0.20 -11.05 -0.96
C ASN A 130 1.01 -10.16 -1.26
N ASN A 131 1.94 -10.05 -0.30
CA ASN A 131 3.15 -9.25 -0.47
C ASN A 131 4.02 -9.70 -1.65
N THR A 132 4.10 -11.00 -1.91
CA THR A 132 4.87 -11.54 -3.05
C THR A 132 4.17 -11.22 -4.37
N ALA A 133 2.83 -11.34 -4.44
CA ALA A 133 2.06 -10.97 -5.62
C ALA A 133 2.19 -9.48 -5.95
N GLU A 134 2.11 -8.62 -4.94
CA GLU A 134 2.22 -7.17 -5.08
C GLU A 134 3.60 -6.75 -5.60
N LEU A 135 4.66 -7.39 -5.09
CA LEU A 135 6.03 -7.18 -5.58
C LEU A 135 6.18 -7.64 -7.04
N ASN A 136 5.60 -8.79 -7.40
CA ASN A 136 5.64 -9.30 -8.78
C ASN A 136 4.90 -8.36 -9.75
N ALA A 137 3.71 -7.88 -9.38
CA ALA A 137 2.95 -6.91 -10.18
C ALA A 137 3.75 -5.62 -10.41
N LEU A 138 4.33 -5.07 -9.34
CA LEU A 138 5.18 -3.87 -9.43
C LEU A 138 6.46 -4.12 -10.25
N ASN A 139 7.07 -5.31 -10.15
CA ASN A 139 8.25 -5.66 -10.95
C ASN A 139 7.92 -5.70 -12.45
N GLN A 140 6.76 -6.27 -12.81
CA GLN A 140 6.27 -6.27 -14.18
C GLN A 140 6.07 -4.84 -14.70
N ALA A 141 5.51 -3.95 -13.88
CA ALA A 141 5.36 -2.55 -14.23
C ALA A 141 6.69 -1.82 -14.39
N PHE A 142 7.73 -2.12 -13.60
CA PHE A 142 9.06 -1.54 -13.80
C PHE A 142 9.67 -1.92 -15.14
N MET A 143 9.48 -3.17 -15.59
CA MET A 143 9.98 -3.61 -16.90
C MET A 143 9.33 -2.83 -18.03
N LEU A 144 8.00 -2.69 -18.01
CA LEU A 144 7.28 -1.90 -19.00
C LEU A 144 7.66 -0.41 -18.91
N ALA A 145 7.67 0.15 -17.70
CA ALA A 145 7.97 1.57 -17.50
C ALA A 145 9.37 1.94 -17.98
N LYS A 146 10.36 1.04 -17.86
CA LYS A 146 11.68 1.23 -18.44
C LYS A 146 11.60 1.43 -19.95
N THR A 147 11.00 0.48 -20.66
CA THR A 147 10.82 0.56 -22.12
C THR A 147 10.11 1.84 -22.54
N GLU A 148 9.03 2.21 -21.86
CA GLU A 148 8.26 3.42 -22.16
C GLU A 148 9.05 4.71 -21.92
N SER A 149 9.83 4.76 -20.83
CA SER A 149 10.67 5.91 -20.53
C SER A 149 11.83 6.07 -21.53
N GLU A 150 12.32 4.97 -22.10
CA GLU A 150 13.35 4.97 -23.16
C GLU A 150 12.79 5.45 -24.50
N LEU A 151 11.50 5.22 -24.74
CA LEU A 151 10.75 5.78 -25.87
C LEU A 151 10.34 7.26 -25.67
N GLY A 152 10.80 7.90 -24.59
CA GLY A 152 10.53 9.30 -24.30
C GLY A 152 9.13 9.60 -23.77
N GLN A 153 8.37 8.58 -23.35
CA GLN A 153 7.06 8.78 -22.74
C GLN A 153 7.19 9.28 -21.30
N SER A 154 6.21 10.10 -20.87
CA SER A 154 6.03 10.36 -19.44
C SER A 154 5.26 9.18 -18.82
N VAL A 155 5.81 8.60 -17.74
CA VAL A 155 5.31 7.35 -17.14
C VAL A 155 5.07 7.50 -15.64
N ALA A 156 3.94 6.99 -15.17
CA ALA A 156 3.67 6.80 -13.75
C ALA A 156 3.10 5.40 -13.48
N ILE A 157 3.63 4.76 -12.44
CA ILE A 157 3.13 3.50 -11.90
C ILE A 157 2.27 3.82 -10.67
N PHE A 158 1.06 3.29 -10.64
CA PHE A 158 0.10 3.37 -9.56
C PHE A 158 -0.04 1.99 -8.93
N CYS A 159 0.42 1.87 -7.69
CA CYS A 159 0.39 0.62 -6.94
C CYS A 159 -0.39 0.82 -5.64
N ASP A 160 -1.27 -0.10 -5.28
CA ASP A 160 -2.02 -0.05 -4.03
C ASP A 160 -1.30 -0.70 -2.83
N SER A 161 -0.17 -1.36 -3.08
CA SER A 161 0.72 -1.85 -2.04
C SER A 161 1.71 -0.79 -1.56
N LYS A 162 1.39 -0.15 -0.42
CA LYS A 162 2.41 0.62 0.33
C LYS A 162 3.63 -0.22 0.68
N TYR A 163 3.42 -1.50 0.99
CA TYR A 163 4.52 -2.42 1.29
C TYR A 163 5.49 -2.51 0.11
N ALA A 164 5.01 -2.80 -1.10
CA ALA A 164 5.86 -2.93 -2.28
C ALA A 164 6.59 -1.61 -2.60
N ILE A 165 5.86 -0.48 -2.58
CA ILE A 165 6.43 0.85 -2.81
C ILE A 165 7.54 1.15 -1.79
N GLN A 166 7.29 0.96 -0.49
CA GLN A 166 8.27 1.27 0.55
C GLN A 166 9.47 0.32 0.54
N CYS A 167 9.25 -0.96 0.22
CA CYS A 167 10.33 -1.94 0.01
C CYS A 167 11.38 -1.39 -0.95
N ILE A 168 10.95 -0.88 -2.10
CA ILE A 168 11.86 -0.46 -3.17
C ILE A 168 12.34 0.99 -2.99
N THR A 169 11.45 1.91 -2.66
CA THR A 169 11.77 3.34 -2.64
C THR A 169 12.41 3.83 -1.33
N GLN A 170 12.28 3.06 -0.23
CA GLN A 170 12.73 3.49 1.10
C GLN A 170 13.65 2.47 1.75
N TRP A 171 13.20 1.22 1.90
CA TRP A 171 13.89 0.23 2.73
C TRP A 171 15.10 -0.39 2.03
N ALA A 172 14.98 -0.73 0.74
CA ALA A 172 16.05 -1.32 -0.04
C ALA A 172 17.32 -0.45 -0.07
N ILE A 173 17.19 0.88 -0.05
CA ILE A 173 18.33 1.81 0.05
C ILE A 173 19.13 1.53 1.34
N GLY A 174 18.44 1.34 2.46
CA GLY A 174 19.07 1.04 3.74
C GLY A 174 19.61 -0.38 3.81
N TRP A 175 18.89 -1.35 3.25
CA TRP A 175 19.31 -2.75 3.21
C TRP A 175 20.54 -2.95 2.32
N GLN A 176 20.57 -2.38 1.12
CA GLN A 176 21.73 -2.45 0.23
C GLN A 176 23.00 -1.91 0.90
N LYS A 177 22.91 -0.76 1.59
CA LYS A 177 24.03 -0.19 2.36
C LYS A 177 24.53 -1.09 3.49
N LYS A 178 23.69 -1.99 3.99
CA LYS A 178 24.00 -2.96 5.05
C LYS A 178 24.28 -4.37 4.51
N GLY A 179 24.58 -4.51 3.21
CA GLY A 179 24.82 -5.81 2.60
C GLY A 179 23.59 -6.72 2.61
N TRP A 180 22.40 -6.15 2.44
CA TRP A 180 21.12 -6.86 2.41
C TRP A 180 20.76 -7.58 3.71
N THR A 181 21.01 -6.91 4.83
CA THR A 181 20.64 -7.36 6.17
C THR A 181 19.69 -6.38 6.86
N LYS A 182 18.88 -6.88 7.81
CA LYS A 182 18.05 -6.04 8.67
C LYS A 182 18.10 -6.52 10.11
N THR A 183 17.92 -5.58 11.05
CA THR A 183 17.77 -5.90 12.47
C THR A 183 16.48 -6.70 12.67
N GLY A 184 16.53 -7.79 13.43
CA GLY A 184 15.35 -8.60 13.77
C GLY A 184 15.00 -9.70 12.76
N GLY A 185 15.92 -10.06 11.84
CA GLY A 185 15.81 -11.30 11.05
C GLY A 185 15.99 -11.10 9.55
N GLU A 186 15.53 -12.07 8.77
CA GLU A 186 15.66 -12.10 7.32
C GLU A 186 14.78 -11.07 6.59
N ILE A 187 15.23 -10.57 5.44
CA ILE A 187 14.40 -9.79 4.52
C ILE A 187 13.60 -10.78 3.68
N LYS A 188 12.27 -10.85 3.89
CA LYS A 188 11.40 -11.67 3.05
C LYS A 188 11.37 -11.14 1.62
N ASN A 189 11.29 -12.04 0.65
CA ASN A 189 11.33 -11.72 -0.79
C ASN A 189 12.65 -11.05 -1.24
N LEU A 190 13.77 -11.30 -0.56
CA LEU A 190 15.02 -10.58 -0.79
C LEU A 190 15.49 -10.62 -2.26
N SER A 191 15.52 -11.79 -2.91
CA SER A 191 15.95 -11.92 -4.31
C SER A 191 15.16 -10.99 -5.23
N LEU A 192 13.83 -11.04 -5.13
CA LEU A 192 12.94 -10.20 -5.92
C LEU A 192 13.14 -8.71 -5.62
N ILE A 193 13.30 -8.34 -4.34
CA ILE A 193 13.53 -6.96 -3.93
C ILE A 193 14.87 -6.43 -4.48
N GLN A 194 15.92 -7.25 -4.54
CA GLN A 194 17.22 -6.87 -5.09
C GLN A 194 17.10 -6.53 -6.57
N GLU A 195 16.47 -7.41 -7.36
CA GLU A 195 16.24 -7.20 -8.79
C GLU A 195 15.37 -5.96 -9.05
N MET A 196 14.26 -5.83 -8.32
CA MET A 196 13.37 -4.67 -8.43
C MET A 196 14.08 -3.37 -8.06
N PHE A 197 14.94 -3.39 -7.03
CA PHE A 197 15.66 -2.21 -6.60
C PHE A 197 16.67 -1.75 -7.65
N GLU A 198 17.40 -2.68 -8.26
CA GLU A 198 18.30 -2.36 -9.38
C GLU A 198 17.53 -1.73 -10.54
N ARG A 199 16.43 -2.36 -10.99
CA ARG A 199 15.56 -1.82 -12.05
C ARG A 199 15.03 -0.43 -11.72
N HIS A 200 14.51 -0.24 -10.50
CA HIS A 200 14.01 1.04 -10.05
C HIS A 200 15.11 2.12 -10.10
N GLN A 201 16.35 1.79 -9.72
CA GLN A 201 17.46 2.76 -9.75
C GLN A 201 17.79 3.26 -11.16
N GLU A 202 17.55 2.45 -12.20
CA GLU A 202 17.73 2.85 -13.60
C GLU A 202 16.67 3.87 -14.07
N ILE A 203 15.46 3.82 -13.50
CA ILE A 203 14.30 4.58 -14.01
C ILE A 203 13.76 5.63 -13.04
N LYS A 204 14.22 5.68 -11.78
CA LYS A 204 13.66 6.54 -10.71
C LYS A 204 13.59 8.04 -11.03
N ASP A 205 14.46 8.52 -11.91
CA ASP A 205 14.51 9.95 -12.30
C ASP A 205 13.58 10.24 -13.49
N LYS A 206 13.03 9.20 -14.12
CA LYS A 206 12.14 9.27 -15.29
C LYS A 206 10.71 8.79 -15.01
N VAL A 207 10.55 7.87 -14.04
CA VAL A 207 9.30 7.17 -13.75
C VAL A 207 8.87 7.45 -12.32
N GLN A 208 7.60 7.86 -12.16
CA GLN A 208 7.01 8.06 -10.84
C GLN A 208 6.38 6.77 -10.32
N VAL A 209 6.58 6.46 -9.04
CA VAL A 209 5.89 5.36 -8.35
C VAL A 209 4.98 5.96 -7.28
N LEU A 210 3.67 5.88 -7.52
CA LEU A 210 2.63 6.56 -6.78
C LEU A 210 1.69 5.55 -6.15
N HIS A 211 1.16 5.87 -4.97
CA HIS A 211 0.22 5.00 -4.29
C HIS A 211 -1.23 5.37 -4.61
N VAL A 212 -2.08 4.36 -4.80
CA VAL A 212 -3.54 4.49 -4.88
C VAL A 212 -4.20 3.59 -3.84
N ASN A 213 -5.44 3.84 -3.42
CA ASN A 213 -6.12 2.85 -2.58
C ASN A 213 -6.74 1.77 -3.47
N GLY A 214 -6.68 0.52 -3.04
CA GLY A 214 -7.47 -0.56 -3.62
C GLY A 214 -8.98 -0.35 -3.41
N HIS A 215 -9.78 -0.76 -4.40
CA HIS A 215 -11.26 -0.79 -4.35
C HIS A 215 -11.98 0.52 -3.98
N VAL A 216 -11.45 1.68 -4.38
CA VAL A 216 -12.09 2.99 -4.13
C VAL A 216 -12.50 3.76 -5.40
N GLY A 217 -12.70 3.08 -6.53
CA GLY A 217 -13.15 3.72 -7.78
C GLY A 217 -12.03 4.25 -8.67
N VAL A 218 -10.80 3.78 -8.50
CA VAL A 218 -9.73 4.00 -9.49
C VAL A 218 -9.81 2.85 -10.49
N GLU A 219 -10.45 3.10 -11.64
CA GLU A 219 -10.75 2.09 -12.66
C GLU A 219 -9.54 1.21 -13.03
N GLY A 220 -8.39 1.83 -13.27
CA GLY A 220 -7.16 1.11 -13.59
C GLY A 220 -6.69 0.15 -12.50
N ASN A 221 -6.84 0.52 -11.22
CA ASN A 221 -6.52 -0.38 -10.10
C ASN A 221 -7.54 -1.51 -10.00
N GLU A 222 -8.82 -1.23 -10.22
CA GLU A 222 -9.85 -2.28 -10.21
C GLU A 222 -9.69 -3.27 -11.37
N LEU A 223 -9.15 -2.83 -12.51
CA LEU A 223 -8.75 -3.72 -13.59
C LEU A 223 -7.54 -4.56 -13.20
N ALA A 224 -6.53 -3.96 -12.57
CA ALA A 224 -5.35 -4.68 -12.09
C ALA A 224 -5.74 -5.76 -11.04
N ASP A 225 -6.62 -5.45 -10.10
CA ASP A 225 -7.19 -6.40 -9.14
C ASP A 225 -7.83 -7.60 -9.86
N ARG A 226 -8.71 -7.34 -10.83
CA ARG A 226 -9.36 -8.38 -11.63
C ARG A 226 -8.35 -9.24 -12.39
N MET A 227 -7.27 -8.63 -12.88
CA MET A 227 -6.19 -9.36 -13.55
C MET A 227 -5.43 -10.25 -12.57
N SER A 228 -5.19 -9.81 -11.34
CA SER A 228 -4.57 -10.63 -10.30
C SER A 228 -5.41 -11.89 -9.98
N MET A 229 -6.74 -11.72 -9.91
CA MET A 229 -7.68 -12.82 -9.72
C MET A 229 -7.73 -13.76 -10.95
N LEU A 230 -7.63 -13.20 -12.16
CA LEU A 230 -7.58 -13.98 -13.39
C LEU A 230 -6.33 -14.86 -13.44
N ALA A 231 -5.17 -14.35 -13.02
CA ALA A 231 -3.93 -15.14 -12.89
C ALA A 231 -4.13 -16.34 -11.95
N ILE A 232 -4.78 -16.15 -10.80
CA ILE A 232 -5.10 -17.23 -9.85
C ILE A 232 -6.05 -18.26 -10.48
N GLN A 233 -7.06 -17.79 -11.21
CA GLN A 233 -8.06 -18.65 -11.84
C GLN A 233 -7.45 -19.49 -12.98
N ARG A 234 -6.60 -18.86 -13.80
CA ARG A 234 -5.94 -19.49 -14.97
C ARG A 234 -4.70 -20.30 -14.58
N LYS A 235 -4.11 -20.00 -13.42
CA LYS A 235 -2.84 -20.56 -12.92
C LYS A 235 -1.65 -20.22 -13.83
N GLU A 236 -1.60 -18.96 -14.27
CA GLU A 236 -0.57 -18.37 -15.15
C GLU A 236 0.27 -17.30 -14.43
#